data_AF-A0A5D8YLM3-F1
#
_entry.id   AF-A0A5D8YLM3-F1
#
_cell.length_a   1.000
_cell.length_b   1.000
_cell.length_c   1.000
_cell.angle_alpha   90.00
_cell.angle_beta   90.00
_cell.angle_gamma   90.00
#
_symmetry.space_group_name_H-M   'P 1'
#
loop_
_entity.id
_entity.type
_entity.pdbx_description
1 polymer ?
#
loop_
_entity_poly.entity_id
_entity_poly.type
_entity_poly.pdbx_seq_one_letter_code
_entity_poly.pdbx_strand_id
1 'polypeptide(L)'
;MTEIIRNRTIRPSSRQRQSISYKIDTTKIGAEDILIVNITHENNSFNRTYKFKGSDVAHRNSIHFIVIDPDTSINISWSGAQPIESIINT
;
A
#
# COMPACT_ATOMS: atom_id res chain seq x y z
N MET A 1 8.34 -15.15 -12.39
CA MET A 1 7.23 -14.34 -11.89
C MET A 1 6.82 -14.86 -10.53
N THR A 2 7.14 -14.13 -9.47
CA THR A 2 6.78 -14.47 -8.09
C THR A 2 5.91 -13.38 -7.50
N GLU A 3 4.88 -13.76 -6.74
CA GLU A 3 4.07 -12.82 -5.99
C GLU A 3 4.73 -12.52 -4.64
N ILE A 4 5.00 -11.25 -4.37
CA ILE A 4 5.59 -10.75 -3.13
C ILE A 4 4.53 -9.97 -2.37
N ILE A 5 4.18 -10.44 -1.18
CA ILE A 5 3.10 -9.85 -0.38
C ILE A 5 3.66 -8.91 0.69
N ARG A 6 3.08 -7.72 0.81
CA ARG A 6 3.34 -6.77 1.89
C ARG A 6 2.03 -6.36 2.56
N ASN A 7 1.98 -6.49 3.88
CA ASN A 7 0.80 -6.12 4.66
C ASN A 7 1.03 -4.82 5.41
N ARG A 8 0.05 -3.92 5.38
CA ARG A 8 0.03 -2.68 6.17
C ARG A 8 -1.30 -2.52 6.88
N THR A 9 -1.24 -2.01 8.10
CA THR A 9 -2.42 -1.58 8.85
C THR A 9 -2.35 -0.07 9.03
N ILE A 10 -3.40 0.62 8.63
CA ILE A 10 -3.63 2.03 8.93
C ILE A 10 -3.94 2.11 10.42
N ARG A 11 -3.07 2.81 11.16
CA ARG A 11 -3.15 2.98 12.61
C ARG A 11 -3.18 4.45 13.02
N PRO A 12 -4.32 5.15 12.91
CA PRO A 12 -4.43 6.55 13.28
C PRO A 12 -4.22 6.77 14.79
N SER A 13 -4.57 5.78 15.65
CA SER A 13 -4.46 5.89 17.11
C SER A 13 -3.06 6.18 17.63
N SER A 14 -2.03 5.75 16.88
CA SER A 14 -0.62 5.83 17.28
C SER A 14 0.20 6.78 16.41
N ARG A 15 -0.42 7.47 15.44
CA ARG A 15 0.28 8.36 14.51
C ARG A 15 -0.22 9.80 14.64
N GLN A 16 0.71 10.76 14.75
CA GLN A 16 0.38 12.17 14.62
C GLN A 16 -0.23 12.45 13.23
N ARG A 17 -1.24 13.33 13.16
CA ARG A 17 -1.97 13.68 11.92
C ARG A 17 -1.09 14.12 10.75
N GLN A 18 0.14 14.54 11.00
CA GLN A 18 1.08 14.98 9.95
C GLN A 18 1.91 13.81 9.34
N SER A 19 1.89 12.62 9.94
CA SER A 19 2.72 11.46 9.57
C SER A 19 1.91 10.33 8.92
N ILE A 20 1.03 10.69 7.98
CA ILE A 20 0.08 9.76 7.34
C ILE A 20 0.70 8.94 6.19
N SER A 21 2.01 9.04 5.96
CA SER A 21 2.72 8.26 4.94
C SER A 21 3.11 6.87 5.43
N TYR A 22 2.75 5.86 4.66
CA TYR A 22 3.05 4.45 4.89
C TYR A 22 4.01 3.97 3.82
N LYS A 23 5.24 3.64 4.25
CA LYS A 23 6.27 3.04 3.39
C LYS A 23 5.92 1.61 3.02
N ILE A 24 6.17 1.19 1.79
CA ILE A 24 6.22 -0.21 1.36
C ILE A 24 7.64 -0.47 0.88
N ASP A 25 8.31 -1.43 1.48
CA ASP A 25 9.67 -1.80 1.09
C ASP A 25 9.64 -2.65 -0.19
N THR A 26 10.42 -2.22 -1.19
CA THR A 26 10.48 -2.80 -2.53
C THR A 26 11.86 -3.36 -2.89
N THR A 27 12.81 -3.33 -1.95
CA THR A 27 14.23 -3.70 -2.19
C THR A 27 14.45 -5.11 -2.72
N LYS A 28 13.51 -6.04 -2.51
CA LYS A 28 13.60 -7.44 -2.93
C LYS A 28 12.69 -7.81 -4.09
N ILE A 29 12.10 -6.82 -4.76
CA ILE A 29 11.16 -7.05 -5.85
C ILE A 29 11.92 -6.96 -7.16
N GLY A 30 11.91 -8.04 -7.95
CA GLY A 30 12.46 -8.06 -9.29
C GLY A 30 11.50 -7.46 -10.33
N ALA A 31 12.03 -7.13 -11.51
CA ALA A 31 11.22 -6.55 -12.60
C ALA A 31 10.10 -7.49 -13.09
N GLU A 32 10.31 -8.81 -13.01
CA GLU A 32 9.36 -9.85 -13.44
C GLU A 32 8.41 -10.32 -12.33
N ASP A 33 8.47 -9.70 -11.15
CA ASP A 33 7.63 -10.06 -10.00
C ASP A 33 6.31 -9.28 -10.00
N ILE A 34 5.40 -9.68 -9.12
CA ILE A 34 4.21 -8.90 -8.77
C ILE A 34 4.26 -8.56 -7.29
N LEU A 35 4.10 -7.28 -6.98
CA LEU A 35 3.92 -6.82 -5.61
C LEU A 35 2.44 -6.77 -5.29
N ILE A 36 2.04 -7.45 -4.23
CA ILE A 36 0.69 -7.40 -3.67
C ILE A 36 0.77 -6.68 -2.33
N VAL A 37 0.07 -5.55 -2.21
CA VAL A 37 -0.01 -4.79 -0.96
C VAL A 37 -1.42 -4.90 -0.38
N ASN A 38 -1.54 -5.54 0.78
CA ASN A 38 -2.79 -5.61 1.52
C ASN A 38 -2.81 -4.51 2.58
N ILE A 39 -3.87 -3.71 2.59
CA ILE A 39 -4.05 -2.61 3.52
C ILE A 39 -5.33 -2.82 4.32
N THR A 40 -5.18 -2.91 5.64
CA THR A 40 -6.28 -2.97 6.60
C THR A 40 -6.33 -1.73 7.46
N HIS A 41 -7.43 -1.51 8.19
CA HIS A 41 -7.55 -0.45 9.19
C HIS A 41 -7.75 -1.05 10.59
N GLU A 42 -7.17 -0.43 11.62
CA GLU A 42 -7.24 -0.99 12.98
C GLU A 42 -8.63 -0.94 13.61
N ASN A 43 -9.44 0.08 13.27
CA ASN A 43 -10.75 0.35 13.89
C ASN A 43 -11.92 0.38 12.89
N ASN A 44 -11.72 0.00 11.63
CA ASN A 44 -12.74 0.10 10.57
C ASN A 44 -12.63 -1.13 9.65
N SER A 45 -13.72 -1.52 8.99
CA SER A 45 -13.82 -2.60 8.00
C SER A 45 -13.06 -2.34 6.69
N PHE A 46 -12.25 -1.29 6.60
CA PHE A 46 -11.43 -1.04 5.41
C PHE A 46 -10.43 -2.18 5.20
N ASN A 47 -10.59 -2.87 4.08
CA ASN A 47 -9.72 -3.95 3.64
C ASN A 47 -9.58 -3.88 2.11
N ARG A 48 -8.38 -3.56 1.64
CA ARG A 48 -8.09 -3.44 0.20
C ARG A 48 -6.77 -4.10 -0.16
N THR A 49 -6.73 -4.68 -1.35
CA THR A 49 -5.53 -5.25 -1.96
C THR A 49 -5.16 -4.46 -3.21
N TYR A 50 -3.89 -4.10 -3.32
CA TYR A 50 -3.34 -3.37 -4.47
C TYR A 50 -2.26 -4.21 -5.12
N LYS A 51 -2.30 -4.36 -6.45
CA LYS A 51 -1.26 -5.07 -7.21
C LYS A 51 -0.41 -4.09 -8.01
N PHE A 52 0.89 -4.33 -8.06
CA PHE A 52 1.85 -3.55 -8.85
C PHE A 52 2.69 -4.50 -9.69
N LYS A 53 3.08 -4.05 -10.89
CA LYS A 53 4.10 -4.74 -11.68
C LYS A 53 5.46 -4.53 -11.02
N GLY A 54 6.25 -5.59 -10.96
CA GLY A 54 7.63 -5.54 -10.47
C GLY A 54 8.46 -4.51 -11.20
N SER A 55 8.30 -4.39 -12.53
CA SER A 55 8.95 -3.39 -13.38
C SER A 55 8.82 -1.95 -12.88
N ASP A 56 7.71 -1.62 -12.22
CA ASP A 56 7.40 -0.25 -11.79
C ASP A 56 8.05 0.08 -10.43
N VAL A 57 8.48 -0.95 -9.69
CA VAL A 57 8.96 -0.85 -8.30
C VAL A 57 10.37 -1.39 -8.07
N ALA A 58 10.91 -2.23 -8.96
CA ALA A 58 12.17 -2.96 -8.78
C ALA A 58 13.42 -2.07 -8.63
N HIS A 59 13.39 -0.88 -9.22
CA HIS A 59 14.50 0.07 -9.14
C HIS A 59 14.38 1.07 -7.98
N ARG A 60 13.50 0.77 -7.01
CA ARG A 60 13.21 1.64 -5.87
C ARG A 60 13.46 0.86 -4.57
N ASN A 61 13.91 1.58 -3.55
CA ASN A 61 13.98 1.02 -2.19
C ASN A 61 12.59 0.97 -1.54
N SER A 62 11.70 1.90 -1.91
CA SER A 62 10.32 1.90 -1.44
C SER A 62 9.37 2.68 -2.34
N ILE A 63 8.10 2.34 -2.21
CA ILE A 63 6.96 3.17 -2.57
C ILE A 63 6.20 3.57 -1.31
N HIS A 64 5.30 4.54 -1.42
CA HIS A 64 4.58 5.08 -0.29
C HIS A 64 3.11 5.27 -0.63
N PHE A 65 2.26 5.23 0.39
CA PHE A 65 0.89 5.74 0.26
C PHE A 65 0.54 6.66 1.42
N ILE A 66 -0.37 7.58 1.19
CA ILE A 66 -1.02 8.38 2.23
C ILE A 66 -2.50 8.03 2.30
N VAL A 67 -3.09 8.20 3.47
CA VAL A 67 -4.53 8.08 3.69
C VAL A 67 -5.15 9.46 3.64
N ILE A 68 -6.12 9.64 2.75
CA ILE A 68 -6.96 10.84 2.64
C ILE A 68 -8.31 10.50 3.27
N ASP A 69 -8.84 11.41 4.08
CA ASP A 69 -10.13 11.30 4.77
C ASP A 69 -10.30 10.02 5.62
N PRO A 70 -9.46 9.81 6.65
CA PRO A 70 -9.44 8.57 7.42
C PRO A 70 -10.74 8.28 8.19
N ASP A 71 -11.54 9.31 8.49
CA ASP A 71 -12.69 9.21 9.39
C ASP A 71 -14.03 8.97 8.66
N THR A 72 -14.08 9.12 7.32
CA THR A 72 -15.35 9.03 6.55
C THR A 72 -15.24 8.10 5.35
N SER A 73 -14.25 8.30 4.49
CA SER A 73 -14.04 7.52 3.27
C SER A 73 -12.56 7.39 3.01
N ILE A 74 -11.96 6.34 3.61
CA ILE A 74 -10.53 6.07 3.49
C ILE A 74 -10.16 5.94 2.01
N ASN A 75 -9.46 6.95 1.50
CA ASN A 75 -8.90 7.00 0.17
C ASN A 75 -7.38 6.84 0.26
N ILE A 76 -6.80 6.07 -0.66
CA ILE A 76 -5.36 5.81 -0.69
C ILE A 76 -4.76 6.55 -1.89
N SER A 77 -3.78 7.41 -1.62
CA SER A 77 -3.00 8.06 -2.67
C SER A 77 -1.57 7.53 -2.67
N TRP A 78 -1.16 6.96 -3.79
CA TRP A 78 0.16 6.35 -3.96
C TRP A 78 1.21 7.33 -4.46
N SER A 79 2.44 7.16 -3.98
CA SER A 79 3.63 7.85 -4.44
C SER A 79 4.74 6.84 -4.72
N GLY A 80 5.46 7.06 -5.81
CA GLY A 80 6.50 6.17 -6.31
C GLY A 80 6.00 5.19 -7.37
N ALA A 81 4.85 4.55 -7.21
CA ALA A 81 4.26 3.73 -8.26
C ALA A 81 2.73 3.76 -8.17
N GLN A 82 2.04 3.47 -9.26
CA GLN A 82 0.60 3.31 -9.27
C GLN A 82 0.23 1.82 -9.36
N PRO A 83 -0.81 1.37 -8.63
CA PRO A 83 -1.27 0.00 -8.74
C PRO A 83 -1.92 -0.23 -10.10
N ILE A 84 -1.73 -1.41 -10.65
CA ILE A 84 -2.43 -1.88 -11.86
C ILE A 84 -3.81 -2.44 -11.55
N GLU A 85 -4.06 -2.82 -10.29
CA GLU A 85 -5.33 -3.36 -9.83
C GLU A 85 -5.57 -2.98 -8.37
N SER A 86 -6.81 -2.70 -8.02
CA SER A 86 -7.30 -2.43 -6.66
C SER A 86 -8.55 -3.27 -6.40
N ILE A 87 -8.50 -4.12 -5.38
CA ILE A 87 -9.59 -5.02 -5.00
C ILE A 87 -10.10 -4.63 -3.61
N ILE A 88 -11.42 -4.55 -3.46
CA ILE A 88 -12.08 -4.40 -2.16
C ILE A 88 -12.38 -5.80 -1.65
N ASN A 89 -11.86 -6.13 -0.47
CA ASN A 89 -12.14 -7.42 0.17
C ASN A 89 -13.31 -7.21 1.13
N THR A 90 -14.46 -7.81 0.81
CA THR A 90 -15.68 -7.82 1.65
C THR A 90 -15.60 -8.87 2.75
#